data_AF-A0A815LRH7-F1
#
_entry.id   AF-A0A815LRH7-F1
#
_cell.length_a   1.000
_cell.length_b   1.000
_cell.length_c   1.000
_cell.angle_alpha   90.00
_cell.angle_beta   90.00
_cell.angle_gamma   90.00
#
_symmetry.space_group_name_H-M   'P 1'
#
loop_
_entity.id
_entity.type
_entity.pdbx_description
1 polymer ?
#
loop_
_entity_poly.entity_id
_entity_poly.type
_entity_poly.pdbx_seq_one_letter_code
_entity_poly.pdbx_strand_id
1 'polypeptide(L)'
;MKLVVIVSNHLIMHSLSNQRDTTNEKNHCGLRLSSSPIEKSDAVVPQTILARMNELKMQGCEVIIYILNQVGDDIYHAIKFFGNVKLGIVTQCTRFDRLMSNSDPRKMDMYIQNLVQKFNAKLGGVNQLVSLMRALTSPSARSDIFMFFGIDCTHITCSRERPSIAAVIDSINIFISNI
;
A
#
# COMPACT_ATOMS: atom_id res chain seq x y z
N MET A 1 -10.48 11.27 3.85
CA MET A 1 -9.54 10.75 2.86
C MET A 1 -10.29 10.09 1.72
N LYS A 2 -10.22 10.67 0.51
CA LYS A 2 -10.97 10.17 -0.66
C LYS A 2 -10.24 8.99 -1.29
N LEU A 3 -10.86 7.82 -1.26
CA LEU A 3 -10.30 6.54 -1.69
C LEU A 3 -11.03 6.02 -2.93
N VAL A 4 -10.34 5.71 -4.02
CA VAL A 4 -10.99 5.06 -5.17
C VAL A 4 -10.52 3.63 -5.31
N VAL A 5 -11.46 2.70 -5.49
CA VAL A 5 -11.16 1.28 -5.76
C VAL A 5 -11.38 1.02 -7.23
N ILE A 6 -10.31 0.64 -7.93
CA ILE A 6 -10.31 0.33 -9.35
C ILE A 6 -10.20 -1.18 -9.56
N VAL A 7 -11.12 -1.72 -10.35
CA VAL A 7 -11.22 -3.16 -10.62
C VAL A 7 -11.03 -3.44 -12.11
N SER A 8 -10.17 -4.42 -12.42
CA SER A 8 -9.74 -4.71 -13.80
C SER A 8 -10.71 -5.58 -14.63
N ASN A 9 -11.82 -6.11 -14.07
CA ASN A 9 -12.72 -7.03 -14.79
C ASN A 9 -14.20 -6.84 -14.37
N HIS A 10 -15.12 -7.03 -15.32
CA HIS A 10 -16.56 -6.83 -15.19
C HIS A 10 -17.24 -7.83 -14.25
N LEU A 11 -16.85 -9.11 -14.27
CA LEU A 11 -17.38 -10.15 -13.37
C LEU A 11 -17.08 -9.84 -11.89
N ILE A 12 -15.97 -9.13 -11.63
CA ILE A 12 -15.50 -8.81 -10.29
C ILE A 12 -16.30 -7.65 -9.68
N MET A 13 -16.67 -6.67 -10.50
CA MET A 13 -17.46 -5.51 -10.05
C MET A 13 -18.80 -5.93 -9.44
N HIS A 14 -19.47 -6.93 -10.01
CA HIS A 14 -20.76 -7.45 -9.53
C HIS A 14 -20.64 -8.18 -8.19
N SER A 15 -19.52 -8.87 -7.95
CA SER A 15 -19.24 -9.55 -6.68
C SER A 15 -18.89 -8.55 -5.56
N LEU A 16 -18.09 -7.52 -5.87
CA LEU A 16 -17.71 -6.48 -4.91
C LEU A 16 -18.81 -5.44 -4.66
N SER A 17 -19.73 -5.21 -5.60
CA SER A 17 -20.93 -4.39 -5.35
C SER A 17 -21.88 -5.06 -4.36
N ASN A 18 -22.03 -6.39 -4.44
CA ASN A 18 -22.89 -7.16 -3.53
C ASN A 18 -22.32 -7.25 -2.10
N GLN A 19 -21.01 -7.07 -1.90
CA GLN A 19 -20.39 -7.01 -0.57
C GLN A 19 -20.45 -5.64 0.12
N ARG A 20 -20.97 -4.59 -0.56
CA ARG A 20 -21.14 -3.27 0.08
C ARG A 20 -22.19 -3.29 1.19
N ASP A 21 -23.23 -4.12 1.06
CA ASP A 21 -24.35 -4.17 2.00
C ASP A 21 -23.99 -4.75 3.38
N THR A 22 -22.79 -5.32 3.55
CA THR A 22 -22.33 -5.89 4.83
C THR A 22 -21.33 -5.02 5.60
N THR A 23 -20.90 -3.86 5.07
CA THR A 23 -19.80 -3.06 5.66
C THR A 23 -20.19 -2.14 6.83
N ASN A 24 -21.24 -2.48 7.58
CA ASN A 24 -21.58 -1.81 8.85
C ASN A 24 -20.80 -2.39 10.06
N GLU A 25 -19.80 -3.24 9.82
CA GLU A 25 -18.96 -3.83 10.86
C GLU A 25 -17.90 -2.85 11.38
N LYS A 26 -17.80 -2.78 12.71
CA LYS A 26 -16.89 -1.94 13.48
C LYS A 26 -15.45 -2.04 12.94
N ASN A 27 -14.92 -0.91 12.46
CA ASN A 27 -13.51 -0.76 12.07
C ASN A 27 -12.55 -1.12 13.22
N HIS A 28 -12.16 -2.39 13.33
CA HIS A 28 -11.23 -2.89 14.35
C HIS A 28 -9.83 -2.27 14.25
N CYS A 29 -9.48 -1.72 13.10
CA CYS A 29 -8.15 -1.23 12.75
C CYS A 29 -8.00 0.31 12.78
N GLY A 30 -9.04 1.06 13.21
CA GLY A 30 -8.95 2.52 13.39
C GLY A 30 -8.84 3.37 12.10
N LEU A 31 -8.72 2.74 10.93
CA LEU A 31 -8.70 3.40 9.63
C LEU A 31 -10.07 3.99 9.28
N ARG A 32 -10.10 5.30 9.00
CA ARG A 32 -11.31 6.01 8.55
C ARG A 32 -11.22 6.30 7.05
N LEU A 33 -11.81 5.42 6.26
CA LEU A 33 -11.97 5.62 4.82
C LEU A 33 -13.31 6.33 4.58
N SER A 34 -13.34 7.40 3.79
CA SER A 34 -14.63 7.91 3.32
C SER A 34 -15.16 6.94 2.27
N SER A 35 -16.44 6.59 2.35
CA SER A 35 -17.11 5.84 1.29
C SER A 35 -16.95 6.59 -0.03
N SER A 36 -16.38 5.92 -1.02
CA SER A 36 -16.04 6.51 -2.32
C SER A 36 -16.24 5.42 -3.37
N PRO A 37 -16.56 5.80 -4.61
CA PRO A 37 -17.08 4.86 -5.60
C PRO A 37 -16.05 3.76 -5.92
N ILE A 38 -16.54 2.52 -5.99
CA ILE A 38 -15.83 1.43 -6.67
C ILE A 38 -16.05 1.69 -8.16
N GLU A 39 -14.97 1.89 -8.89
CA GLU A 39 -14.99 2.23 -10.30
C GLU A 39 -14.39 1.10 -11.14
N LYS A 40 -15.01 0.85 -12.28
CA LYS A 40 -14.45 -0.07 -13.28
C LYS A 40 -13.36 0.66 -14.05
N SER A 41 -12.23 -0.01 -14.28
CA SER A 41 -11.28 0.42 -15.31
C SER A 41 -10.87 -0.79 -16.13
N ASP A 42 -11.15 -0.75 -17.42
CA ASP A 42 -10.57 -1.65 -18.40
C ASP A 42 -9.11 -1.20 -18.63
N ALA A 43 -8.26 -1.36 -17.61
CA ALA A 43 -6.86 -0.96 -17.64
C ALA A 43 -6.04 -1.95 -18.49
N VAL A 44 -6.23 -1.92 -19.81
CA VAL A 44 -5.49 -2.75 -20.76
C VAL A 44 -4.25 -2.00 -21.31
N VAL A 45 -4.20 -0.66 -21.17
CA VAL A 45 -3.14 0.18 -21.76
C VAL A 45 -2.51 1.12 -20.71
N PRO A 46 -1.18 1.21 -20.57
CA PRO A 46 -0.53 2.09 -19.57
C PRO A 46 -0.88 3.58 -19.67
N GLN A 47 -1.05 4.13 -20.89
CA GLN A 47 -1.39 5.55 -21.04
C GLN A 47 -2.76 5.92 -20.44
N THR A 48 -3.72 4.99 -20.47
CA THR A 48 -5.04 5.24 -19.86
C THR A 48 -4.97 5.24 -18.34
N ILE A 49 -4.04 4.48 -17.76
CA ILE A 49 -3.78 4.47 -16.30
C ILE A 49 -3.29 5.85 -15.85
N LEU A 50 -2.32 6.45 -16.54
CA LEU A 50 -1.79 7.76 -16.18
C LEU A 50 -2.85 8.86 -16.26
N ALA A 51 -3.58 8.94 -17.38
CA ALA A 51 -4.65 9.92 -17.56
C ALA A 51 -5.70 9.80 -16.44
N ARG A 52 -6.13 8.56 -16.14
CA ARG A 52 -7.13 8.31 -15.11
C ARG A 52 -6.65 8.65 -13.71
N MET A 53 -5.42 8.29 -13.35
CA MET A 53 -4.85 8.67 -12.05
C MET A 53 -4.76 10.18 -11.89
N ASN A 54 -4.44 10.91 -12.97
CA ASN A 54 -4.39 12.36 -12.94
C ASN A 54 -5.77 13.00 -12.75
N GLU A 55 -6.80 12.50 -13.43
CA GLU A 55 -8.19 12.92 -13.22
C GLU A 55 -8.62 12.71 -11.76
N LEU A 56 -8.37 11.51 -11.21
CA LEU A 56 -8.70 11.19 -9.83
C LEU A 56 -7.98 12.11 -8.85
N LYS A 57 -6.69 12.39 -9.10
CA LYS A 57 -5.92 13.36 -8.31
C LYS A 57 -6.54 14.75 -8.37
N MET A 58 -6.93 15.24 -9.55
CA MET A 58 -7.61 16.54 -9.69
C MET A 58 -8.96 16.59 -8.97
N GLN A 59 -9.62 15.45 -8.83
CA GLN A 59 -10.85 15.31 -8.05
C GLN A 59 -10.60 15.16 -6.53
N GLY A 60 -9.38 15.40 -6.06
CA GLY A 60 -9.00 15.31 -4.66
C GLY A 60 -8.87 13.88 -4.12
N CYS A 61 -8.65 12.89 -4.98
CA CYS A 61 -8.33 11.53 -4.53
C CYS A 61 -6.91 11.47 -3.98
N GLU A 62 -6.76 10.94 -2.78
CA GLU A 62 -5.47 10.81 -2.09
C GLU A 62 -4.90 9.40 -2.22
N VAL A 63 -5.77 8.41 -2.39
CA VAL A 63 -5.39 7.00 -2.44
C VAL A 63 -6.19 6.22 -3.46
N ILE A 64 -5.50 5.37 -4.22
CA ILE A 64 -6.13 4.46 -5.19
C ILE A 64 -5.77 3.01 -4.87
N ILE A 65 -6.78 2.16 -4.73
CA ILE A 65 -6.61 0.70 -4.62
C ILE A 65 -6.90 0.06 -5.97
N TYR A 66 -5.93 -0.70 -6.49
CA TYR A 66 -6.07 -1.48 -7.72
C TYR A 66 -6.26 -2.97 -7.39
N ILE A 67 -7.34 -3.56 -7.89
CA ILE A 67 -7.59 -5.00 -7.85
C ILE A 67 -7.25 -5.59 -9.22
N LEU A 68 -6.17 -6.38 -9.26
CA LEU A 68 -5.59 -6.93 -10.48
C LEU A 68 -5.93 -8.43 -10.60
N ASN A 69 -6.37 -8.88 -11.78
CA ASN A 69 -6.78 -10.28 -11.98
C ASN A 69 -5.59 -11.24 -12.09
N GLN A 70 -4.57 -10.84 -12.87
CA GLN A 70 -3.24 -11.44 -12.91
C GLN A 70 -2.24 -10.30 -13.09
N VAL A 71 -1.10 -10.38 -12.41
CA VAL A 71 -0.03 -9.38 -12.56
C VAL A 71 0.68 -9.71 -13.87
N GLY A 72 0.34 -9.02 -14.95
CA GLY A 72 1.38 -8.66 -15.91
C GLY A 72 2.27 -7.66 -15.19
N ASP A 73 3.55 -7.99 -15.04
CA ASP A 73 4.53 -7.14 -14.34
C ASP A 73 4.45 -5.70 -14.85
N ASP A 74 4.22 -5.51 -16.15
CA ASP A 74 4.11 -4.20 -16.82
C ASP A 74 3.02 -3.28 -16.25
N ILE A 75 1.82 -3.79 -15.99
CA ILE A 75 0.71 -2.95 -15.46
C ILE A 75 1.01 -2.55 -14.02
N TYR A 76 1.51 -3.47 -13.22
CA TYR A 76 1.91 -3.18 -11.84
C TYR A 76 3.04 -2.15 -11.81
N HIS A 77 4.07 -2.32 -12.64
CA HIS A 77 5.17 -1.37 -12.78
C HIS A 77 4.69 -0.01 -13.27
N ALA A 78 3.78 0.05 -14.24
CA ALA A 78 3.18 1.28 -14.71
C ALA A 78 2.42 2.02 -13.60
N ILE A 79 1.55 1.32 -12.84
CA ILE A 79 0.84 1.92 -11.70
C ILE A 79 1.84 2.47 -10.66
N LYS A 80 2.89 1.71 -10.34
CA LYS A 80 3.90 2.15 -9.36
C LYS A 80 4.71 3.33 -9.85
N PHE A 81 5.12 3.33 -11.12
CA PHE A 81 5.84 4.43 -11.73
C PHE A 81 4.99 5.70 -11.79
N PHE A 82 3.75 5.60 -12.28
CA PHE A 82 2.86 6.77 -12.37
C PHE A 82 2.46 7.29 -11.00
N GLY A 83 2.14 6.41 -10.05
CA GLY A 83 1.80 6.78 -8.69
C GLY A 83 2.96 7.42 -7.93
N ASN A 84 4.09 6.73 -7.84
CA ASN A 84 5.19 7.14 -6.97
C ASN A 84 6.11 8.19 -7.61
N VAL A 85 6.34 8.12 -8.92
CA VAL A 85 7.33 8.96 -9.61
C VAL A 85 6.69 10.13 -10.35
N LYS A 86 5.58 9.91 -11.06
CA LYS A 86 4.98 10.96 -11.90
C LYS A 86 3.97 11.85 -11.19
N LEU A 87 3.06 11.25 -10.41
CA LEU A 87 1.91 11.96 -9.86
C LEU A 87 1.98 12.17 -8.35
N GLY A 88 2.75 11.38 -7.60
CA GLY A 88 2.79 11.47 -6.14
C GLY A 88 1.44 11.14 -5.48
N ILE A 89 0.71 10.16 -6.02
CA ILE A 89 -0.54 9.67 -5.43
C ILE A 89 -0.33 8.27 -4.86
N VAL A 90 -0.86 8.02 -3.67
CA VAL A 90 -0.66 6.75 -2.97
C VAL A 90 -1.42 5.65 -3.70
N THR A 91 -0.73 4.54 -4.01
CA THR A 91 -1.33 3.37 -4.67
C THR A 91 -1.15 2.09 -3.87
N GLN A 92 -2.21 1.29 -3.79
CA GLN A 92 -2.16 -0.08 -3.25
C GLN A 92 -2.68 -1.07 -4.29
N CYS A 93 -1.89 -2.08 -4.64
CA CYS A 93 -2.32 -3.11 -5.57
C CYS A 93 -2.58 -4.40 -4.79
N THR A 94 -3.67 -5.10 -5.11
CA THR A 94 -4.01 -6.41 -4.53
C THR A 94 -4.44 -7.34 -5.66
N ARG A 95 -4.16 -8.64 -5.50
CA ARG A 95 -4.59 -9.62 -6.50
C ARG A 95 -5.99 -10.11 -6.21
N PHE A 96 -6.77 -10.27 -7.26
CA PHE A 96 -8.13 -10.77 -7.19
C PHE A 96 -8.19 -12.22 -6.73
N ASP A 97 -7.32 -13.08 -7.26
CA ASP A 97 -7.24 -14.48 -6.86
C ASP A 97 -7.02 -14.61 -5.34
N ARG A 98 -6.19 -13.77 -4.72
CA ARG A 98 -6.00 -13.75 -3.27
C ARG A 98 -7.22 -13.30 -2.50
N LEU A 99 -8.06 -12.44 -3.08
CA LEU A 99 -9.31 -11.96 -2.48
C LEU A 99 -10.46 -12.96 -2.62
N MET A 100 -10.41 -13.87 -3.59
CA MET A 100 -11.51 -14.83 -3.86
C MET A 100 -11.16 -16.30 -3.62
N SER A 101 -9.87 -16.66 -3.60
CA SER A 101 -9.42 -18.07 -3.56
C SER A 101 -9.39 -18.68 -2.17
N ASN A 102 -9.44 -17.90 -1.09
CA ASN A 102 -9.39 -18.49 0.25
C ASN A 102 -10.81 -18.88 0.69
N SER A 103 -11.10 -20.17 0.51
CA SER A 103 -12.26 -20.83 1.11
C SER A 103 -12.17 -20.94 2.64
N ASP A 104 -10.99 -20.71 3.22
CA ASP A 104 -10.78 -20.61 4.68
C ASP A 104 -10.90 -19.14 5.13
N PRO A 105 -11.92 -18.78 5.93
CA PRO A 105 -12.13 -17.42 6.42
C PRO A 105 -10.91 -16.86 7.17
N ARG A 106 -10.17 -17.70 7.91
CA ARG A 106 -8.99 -17.25 8.67
C ARG A 106 -7.87 -16.77 7.77
N LYS A 107 -7.70 -17.40 6.60
CA LYS A 107 -6.70 -16.97 5.61
C LYS A 107 -7.08 -15.64 4.96
N MET A 108 -8.38 -15.40 4.77
CA MET A 108 -8.87 -14.09 4.32
C MET A 108 -8.58 -13.01 5.35
N ASP A 109 -8.88 -13.26 6.62
CA ASP A 109 -8.65 -12.28 7.69
C ASP A 109 -7.17 -11.90 7.78
N MET A 110 -6.26 -12.88 7.74
CA MET A 110 -4.81 -12.61 7.72
C MET A 110 -4.37 -11.81 6.49
N TYR A 111 -4.94 -12.12 5.31
CA TYR A 111 -4.63 -11.38 4.09
C TYR A 111 -5.08 -9.91 4.17
N ILE A 112 -6.31 -9.69 4.64
CA ILE A 112 -6.89 -8.35 4.83
C ILE A 112 -6.07 -7.58 5.88
N GLN A 113 -5.69 -8.21 6.99
CA GLN A 113 -4.84 -7.57 8.01
C GLN A 113 -3.51 -7.09 7.44
N ASN A 114 -2.82 -7.92 6.65
CA ASN A 114 -1.58 -7.52 5.98
C ASN A 114 -1.79 -6.38 4.98
N LEU A 115 -2.93 -6.36 4.27
CA LEU A 115 -3.27 -5.29 3.34
C LEU A 115 -3.52 -3.97 4.08
N VAL A 116 -4.24 -4.02 5.20
CA VAL A 116 -4.53 -2.89 6.08
C VAL A 116 -3.23 -2.33 6.67
N GLN A 117 -2.31 -3.18 7.12
CA GLN A 117 -1.00 -2.75 7.63
C GLN A 117 -0.21 -1.99 6.55
N LYS A 118 -0.11 -2.54 5.33
CA LYS A 118 0.55 -1.87 4.19
C LYS A 118 -0.12 -0.54 3.80
N PHE A 119 -1.42 -0.44 4.04
CA PHE A 119 -2.18 0.75 3.73
C PHE A 119 -1.96 1.85 4.77
N ASN A 120 -2.03 1.51 6.05
CA ASN A 120 -1.72 2.40 7.17
C ASN A 120 -0.31 2.98 7.02
N ALA A 121 0.67 2.12 6.70
CA ALA A 121 2.05 2.45 6.42
C ALA A 121 2.21 3.60 5.41
N LYS A 122 1.52 3.47 4.26
CA LYS A 122 1.61 4.41 3.15
C LYS A 122 0.95 5.75 3.43
N LEU A 123 0.07 5.80 4.43
CA LEU A 123 -0.58 7.01 4.90
C LEU A 123 0.19 7.69 6.04
N GLY A 124 1.38 7.18 6.38
CA GLY A 124 2.18 7.69 7.49
C GLY A 124 1.65 7.25 8.86
N GLY A 125 0.75 6.26 8.91
CA GLY A 125 0.29 5.67 10.15
C GLY A 125 1.34 4.76 10.79
N VAL A 126 1.20 4.54 12.10
CA VAL A 126 2.05 3.63 12.88
C VAL A 126 1.27 2.35 13.17
N ASN A 127 1.76 1.21 12.69
CA ASN A 127 1.10 -0.08 12.92
C ASN A 127 1.36 -0.63 14.32
N GLN A 128 2.61 -0.57 14.76
CA GLN A 128 3.04 -1.06 16.06
C GLN A 128 4.16 -0.16 16.60
N LEU A 129 4.11 0.10 17.91
CA LEU A 129 5.11 0.87 18.64
C LEU A 129 5.92 -0.07 19.51
N VAL A 130 7.24 -0.08 19.33
CA VAL A 130 8.15 -0.82 20.21
C VAL A 130 8.81 0.16 21.18
N SER A 131 8.58 -0.05 22.47
CA SER A 131 9.19 0.76 23.52
C SER A 131 10.67 0.42 23.66
N LEU A 132 11.53 1.32 23.22
CA LEU A 132 12.99 1.19 23.30
C LEU A 132 13.50 1.17 24.76
N MET A 133 12.70 1.69 25.70
CA MET A 133 12.94 1.65 27.15
C MET A 133 13.10 0.23 27.72
N ARG A 134 12.54 -0.79 27.06
CA ARG A 134 12.70 -2.20 27.48
C ARG A 134 13.91 -2.88 26.84
N ALA A 135 14.39 -2.37 25.71
CA ALA A 135 15.49 -2.97 24.95
C ALA A 135 16.85 -2.36 25.34
N LEU A 136 16.89 -1.09 25.74
CA LEU A 136 18.08 -0.44 26.27
C LEU A 136 18.13 -0.65 27.79
N THR A 137 18.93 -1.61 28.23
CA THR A 137 19.07 -2.02 29.64
C THR A 137 19.96 -1.09 30.48
N SER A 138 20.64 -0.13 29.85
CA SER A 138 21.55 0.79 30.55
C SER A 138 20.78 1.95 31.21
N PRO A 139 20.95 2.21 32.52
CA PRO A 139 20.34 3.33 33.23
C PRO A 139 20.66 4.71 32.62
N SER A 140 21.82 4.84 31.96
CA SER A 140 22.27 6.08 31.30
C SER A 140 21.57 6.33 29.95
N ALA A 141 21.05 5.27 29.30
CA ALA A 141 20.43 5.35 27.98
C ALA A 141 18.97 5.87 28.02
N ARG A 142 18.45 6.17 29.22
CA ARG A 142 17.06 6.64 29.41
C ARG A 142 16.86 8.09 28.97
N SER A 143 17.94 8.87 28.86
CA SER A 143 17.95 10.27 28.42
C SER A 143 18.56 10.46 27.03
N ASP A 144 19.12 9.42 26.43
CA ASP A 144 19.81 9.51 25.15
C ASP A 144 18.82 9.40 23.99
N ILE A 145 19.00 10.26 22.99
CA ILE A 145 18.20 10.26 21.76
C ILE A 145 18.94 9.40 20.73
N PHE A 146 18.31 8.32 20.29
CA PHE A 146 18.85 7.42 19.28
C PHE A 146 18.17 7.64 17.93
N MET A 147 18.96 7.58 16.86
CA MET A 147 18.49 7.54 15.48
C MET A 147 18.99 6.27 14.81
N PHE A 148 18.09 5.54 14.16
CA PHE A 148 18.38 4.30 13.46
C PHE A 148 18.43 4.54 11.97
N PHE A 149 19.44 3.96 11.31
CA PHE A 149 19.59 3.99 9.85
C PHE A 149 19.59 2.56 9.31
N GLY A 150 18.91 2.36 8.19
CA GLY A 150 19.04 1.18 7.35
C GLY A 150 19.63 1.58 6.00
N ILE A 151 20.69 0.90 5.57
CA ILE A 151 21.41 1.22 4.33
C ILE A 151 21.56 -0.06 3.53
N ASP A 152 21.20 0.00 2.24
CA ASP A 152 21.40 -1.10 1.29
C ASP A 152 21.95 -0.58 -0.05
N CYS A 153 22.76 -1.39 -0.72
CA CYS A 153 23.25 -1.11 -2.05
C CYS A 153 23.07 -2.34 -2.93
N THR A 154 22.26 -2.21 -3.97
CA THR A 154 21.98 -3.28 -4.92
C THR A 154 22.76 -3.06 -6.22
N HIS A 155 23.60 -4.04 -6.57
CA HIS A 155 24.29 -4.13 -7.86
C HIS A 155 23.49 -5.00 -8.83
N ILE A 156 23.29 -4.53 -10.06
CA ILE A 156 22.56 -5.27 -11.10
C ILE A 156 23.52 -6.23 -11.81
N THR A 157 23.28 -7.53 -11.72
CA THR A 157 24.21 -8.60 -12.15
C THR A 157 24.41 -8.75 -13.66
N CYS A 158 23.63 -8.04 -14.49
CA CYS A 158 23.50 -8.37 -15.93
C CYS A 158 24.22 -7.42 -16.91
N SER A 159 24.93 -6.37 -16.46
CA SER A 159 25.76 -5.55 -17.36
C SER A 159 26.77 -4.68 -16.61
N ARG A 160 28.02 -4.63 -17.08
CA ARG A 160 29.12 -3.85 -16.47
C ARG A 160 28.90 -2.33 -16.42
N GLU A 161 27.92 -1.80 -17.15
CA GLU A 161 27.70 -0.36 -17.32
C GLU A 161 26.46 0.18 -16.57
N ARG A 162 25.75 -0.65 -15.80
CA ARG A 162 24.60 -0.16 -15.03
C ARG A 162 25.03 0.41 -13.68
N PRO A 163 24.53 1.60 -13.29
CA PRO A 163 24.83 2.16 -11.99
C PRO A 163 24.25 1.27 -10.88
N SER A 164 24.89 1.34 -9.72
CA SER A 164 24.39 0.68 -8.51
C SER A 164 23.27 1.52 -7.90
N ILE A 165 22.30 0.89 -7.24
CA ILE A 165 21.19 1.57 -6.57
C ILE A 165 21.45 1.51 -5.07
N ALA A 166 21.76 2.66 -4.46
CA ALA A 166 21.87 2.80 -3.01
C ALA A 166 20.56 3.37 -2.43
N ALA A 167 20.09 2.78 -1.33
CA ALA A 167 18.91 3.22 -0.60
C ALA A 167 19.26 3.41 0.88
N VAL A 168 18.79 4.50 1.46
CA VAL A 168 18.92 4.83 2.88
C VAL A 168 17.54 5.12 3.44
N ILE A 169 17.25 4.55 4.61
CA ILE A 169 16.07 4.85 5.41
C ILE A 169 16.50 5.22 6.82
N ASP A 170 15.73 6.10 7.46
CA ASP A 170 16.01 6.58 8.80
C ASP A 170 14.75 6.64 9.68
N SER A 171 14.94 6.52 10.99
CA SER A 171 13.88 6.75 11.97
C SER A 171 13.68 8.25 12.18
N ILE A 172 12.47 8.75 11.96
CA ILE A 172 12.11 10.17 12.12
C ILE A 172 11.51 10.51 13.49
N ASN A 173 11.37 9.53 14.39
CA ASN A 173 10.74 9.69 15.71
C ASN A 173 11.56 8.96 16.80
N ILE A 174 11.32 9.33 18.05
CA ILE A 174 11.93 8.70 19.24
C ILE A 174 11.50 7.25 19.46
N PHE A 175 10.44 6.81 18.78
CA PHE A 175 9.93 5.45 18.87
C PHE A 175 10.27 4.68 17.61
N ILE A 176 10.58 3.40 17.78
CA ILE A 176 10.65 2.47 16.65
C ILE A 176 9.23 2.04 16.32
N SER A 177 8.77 2.43 15.14
CA SER A 177 7.49 2.01 14.57
C SER A 177 7.72 1.14 13.35
N ASN A 178 6.95 0.06 13.22
CA ASN A 178 6.84 -0.60 11.92
C ASN A 178 5.87 0.23 11.04
N ILE A 179 6.37 0.62 9.87
CA ILE A 179 5.61 1.29 8.82
C ILE A 179 4.92 0.19 8.02
#